data_AF-A0AAC8Q8A8-F1
#
_entry.id   AF-A0AAC8Q8A8-F1
#
_cell.length_a   1.000
_cell.length_b   1.000
_cell.length_c   1.000
_cell.angle_alpha   90.00
_cell.angle_beta   90.00
_cell.angle_gamma   90.00
#
_symmetry.space_group_name_H-M   'P 1'
#
loop_
_entity.id
_entity.type
_entity.pdbx_description
1 polymer ?
#
loop_
_entity_poly.entity_id
_entity_poly.type
_entity_poly.pdbx_seq_one_letter_code
_entity_poly.pdbx_strand_id
1 'polypeptide(L)'
;MGVLTFKSFLSHLERELRELTRPEGPPRRVDVTDYLDEQLTSIKREISELLEHAEEQNEKQTLQYLEDYLIDLMSLLYSAGSPHEVWRRWAALVSFGQGLLNKHYSAAIYAALAGEWTAISLMPTTTTEDADLQTEVIWHLLGKSPSVPEVEDQDDPEARAWLRLARSIPQADHKQTEAALKAISRFWMEELGDTWDHYEVDAYPAFHAPACAAAAIARHHGYTPMKLPPASYRFLEPGLAAGDPRPLIPSE
;
A
#
# COMPACT_ATOMS: atom_id res chain seq x y z
N MET A 1 1.86 -25.30 -6.20
CA MET A 1 1.39 -24.09 -5.49
C MET A 1 0.39 -24.48 -4.41
N GLY A 2 0.71 -24.24 -3.13
CA GLY A 2 -0.32 -24.33 -2.09
C GLY A 2 -1.34 -23.23 -2.35
N VAL A 3 -2.58 -23.59 -2.61
CA VAL A 3 -3.67 -22.62 -2.80
C VAL A 3 -3.77 -21.79 -1.52
N LEU A 4 -3.61 -20.48 -1.63
CA LEU A 4 -3.88 -19.57 -0.51
C LEU A 4 -5.38 -19.64 -0.22
N THR A 5 -5.70 -20.09 0.98
CA THR A 5 -7.06 -20.26 1.49
C THR A 5 -7.29 -19.32 2.66
N PHE A 6 -8.56 -19.06 2.98
CA PHE A 6 -8.95 -18.38 4.20
C PHE A 6 -8.25 -18.95 5.44
N LYS A 7 -8.25 -20.28 5.59
CA LYS A 7 -7.57 -20.94 6.72
C LYS A 7 -6.08 -20.64 6.80
N SER A 8 -5.36 -20.70 5.67
CA SER A 8 -3.93 -20.36 5.67
C SER A 8 -3.71 -18.88 5.99
N PHE A 9 -4.58 -17.98 5.50
CA PHE A 9 -4.51 -16.55 5.81
C PHE A 9 -4.67 -16.30 7.32
N LEU A 10 -5.68 -16.89 7.97
CA LEU A 10 -5.87 -16.78 9.42
C LEU A 10 -4.67 -17.30 10.21
N SER A 11 -4.11 -18.45 9.83
CA SER A 11 -2.92 -19.00 10.49
C SER A 11 -1.69 -18.10 10.36
N HIS A 12 -1.50 -17.46 9.20
CA HIS A 12 -0.42 -16.48 9.02
C HIS A 12 -0.65 -15.24 9.88
N LEU A 13 -1.88 -14.71 9.88
CA LEU A 13 -2.23 -13.55 10.68
C LEU A 13 -2.03 -13.80 12.18
N GLU A 14 -2.47 -14.93 12.71
CA GLU A 14 -2.27 -15.30 14.11
C GLU A 14 -0.77 -15.38 14.49
N ARG A 15 0.07 -15.87 13.58
CA ARG A 15 1.53 -15.89 13.79
C ARG A 15 2.09 -14.47 13.84
N GLU A 16 1.82 -13.63 12.85
CA GLU A 16 2.36 -12.26 12.81
C GLU A 16 1.84 -11.42 14.00
N LEU A 17 0.59 -11.63 14.44
CA LEU A 17 0.01 -10.94 15.60
C LEU A 17 0.70 -11.29 16.92
N ARG A 18 1.11 -12.56 17.09
CA ARG A 18 1.89 -13.01 18.27
C ARG A 18 3.30 -12.44 18.29
N GLU A 19 3.90 -12.26 17.12
CA GLU A 19 5.24 -11.70 16.95
C GLU A 19 5.25 -10.16 16.92
N LEU A 20 4.07 -9.52 16.94
CA LEU A 20 3.93 -8.07 16.87
C LEU A 20 4.52 -7.37 18.10
N THR A 21 5.63 -6.67 17.87
CA THR A 21 6.29 -5.81 18.86
C THR A 21 5.84 -4.35 18.73
N ARG A 22 6.04 -3.60 19.81
CA ARG A 22 5.86 -2.14 19.79
C ARG A 22 6.87 -1.50 18.79
N PRO A 23 6.47 -0.46 18.05
CA PRO A 23 7.41 0.34 17.25
C PRO A 23 8.55 0.94 18.09
N GLU A 24 9.80 0.86 17.60
CA GLU A 24 11.00 1.33 18.31
C GLU A 24 11.76 2.46 17.58
N GLY A 25 11.32 2.84 16.38
CA GLY A 25 11.96 3.90 15.58
C GLY A 25 11.39 5.30 15.82
N PRO A 26 12.00 6.33 15.22
CA PRO A 26 11.45 7.69 15.27
C PRO A 26 10.10 7.74 14.53
N PRO A 27 9.12 8.49 15.05
CA PRO A 27 7.81 8.61 14.40
C PRO A 27 7.93 9.29 13.03
N ARG A 28 7.18 8.78 12.05
CA ARG A 28 7.08 9.34 10.69
C ARG A 28 5.97 10.38 10.56
N ARG A 29 4.95 10.28 11.41
CA ARG A 29 3.82 11.22 11.49
C ARG A 29 3.81 11.94 12.82
N VAL A 30 3.34 13.19 12.80
CA VAL A 30 3.13 14.00 13.99
C VAL A 30 1.97 13.38 14.81
N ASP A 31 2.00 13.55 16.13
CA ASP A 31 0.99 13.10 17.10
C ASP A 31 0.74 11.59 17.26
N VAL A 32 1.32 10.73 16.41
CA VAL A 32 1.11 9.26 16.49
C VAL A 32 1.45 8.67 17.86
N THR A 33 2.44 9.23 18.56
CA THR A 33 2.88 8.75 19.87
C THR A 33 1.81 8.91 20.94
N ASP A 34 0.90 9.88 20.78
CA ASP A 34 -0.14 10.18 21.75
C ASP A 34 -1.25 9.11 21.71
N TYR A 35 -1.39 8.42 20.58
CA TYR A 35 -2.41 7.41 20.34
C TYR A 35 -1.86 5.97 20.30
N LEU A 36 -0.54 5.80 20.16
CA LEU A 36 0.08 4.51 19.84
C LEU A 36 -0.34 3.37 20.78
N ASP A 37 -0.25 3.57 22.09
CA ASP A 37 -0.49 2.48 23.04
C ASP A 37 -1.96 2.07 23.11
N GLU A 38 -2.87 3.05 23.03
CA GLU A 38 -4.31 2.82 23.02
C GLU A 38 -4.74 2.14 21.71
N GLN A 39 -4.33 2.69 20.57
CA GLN A 39 -4.71 2.16 19.25
C GLN A 39 -4.11 0.77 19.01
N LEU A 40 -2.83 0.56 19.33
CA LEU A 40 -2.21 -0.75 19.18
C LEU A 40 -2.90 -1.80 20.05
N THR A 41 -3.27 -1.45 21.29
CA THR A 41 -4.00 -2.38 22.17
C THR A 41 -5.40 -2.67 21.63
N SER A 42 -6.12 -1.64 21.20
CA SER A 42 -7.47 -1.75 20.66
C SER A 42 -7.50 -2.62 19.39
N ILE A 43 -6.69 -2.28 18.38
CA ILE A 43 -6.65 -3.00 17.10
C ILE A 43 -6.21 -4.46 17.31
N LYS A 44 -5.21 -4.72 18.17
CA LYS A 44 -4.80 -6.09 18.48
C LYS A 44 -5.93 -6.90 19.12
N ARG A 45 -6.72 -6.29 20.01
CA ARG A 45 -7.87 -6.94 20.63
C ARG A 45 -8.93 -7.28 19.58
N GLU A 46 -9.31 -6.32 18.73
CA GLU A 46 -10.33 -6.53 17.69
C GLU A 46 -9.92 -7.61 16.68
N ILE A 47 -8.66 -7.61 16.22
CA ILE A 47 -8.15 -8.68 15.34
C ILE A 47 -8.20 -10.04 16.05
N SER A 48 -7.83 -10.10 17.34
CA SER A 48 -7.84 -11.36 18.10
C SER A 48 -9.25 -11.91 18.26
N GLU A 49 -10.23 -11.05 18.60
CA GLU A 49 -11.64 -11.41 18.71
C GLU A 49 -12.19 -11.94 17.36
N LEU A 50 -11.85 -11.28 16.25
CA LEU A 50 -12.24 -11.74 14.91
C LEU A 50 -11.62 -13.09 14.55
N LEU A 51 -10.35 -13.33 14.91
CA LEU A 51 -9.68 -14.62 14.68
C LEU A 51 -10.33 -15.76 15.48
N GLU A 52 -10.69 -15.51 16.74
CA GLU A 52 -11.35 -16.50 17.60
C GLU A 52 -12.71 -16.95 17.05
N HIS A 53 -13.45 -16.04 16.42
CA HIS A 53 -14.79 -16.30 15.87
C HIS A 53 -14.82 -16.53 14.35
N ALA A 54 -13.67 -16.57 13.69
CA ALA A 54 -13.59 -16.63 12.22
C ALA A 54 -14.24 -17.89 11.61
N GLU A 55 -14.20 -19.02 12.31
CA GLU A 55 -14.82 -20.27 11.84
C GLU A 55 -16.34 -20.32 12.07
N GLU A 56 -16.87 -19.47 12.96
CA GLU A 56 -18.28 -19.40 13.32
C GLU A 56 -19.04 -18.37 12.47
N GLN A 57 -18.32 -17.45 11.83
CA GLN A 57 -18.85 -16.34 11.05
C GLN A 57 -18.80 -16.59 9.54
N ASN A 58 -19.42 -15.69 8.78
CA ASN A 58 -19.32 -15.69 7.32
C ASN A 58 -17.91 -15.25 6.90
N GLU A 59 -17.18 -16.12 6.19
CA GLU A 59 -15.81 -15.87 5.70
C GLU A 59 -15.64 -14.49 5.06
N LYS A 60 -16.55 -14.10 4.18
CA LYS A 60 -16.48 -12.79 3.48
C LYS A 60 -16.59 -11.64 4.46
N GLN A 61 -17.48 -11.73 5.44
CA GLN A 61 -17.67 -10.70 6.45
C GLN A 61 -16.45 -10.60 7.39
N THR A 62 -15.92 -11.74 7.83
CA THR A 62 -14.70 -11.77 8.65
C THR A 62 -13.52 -11.16 7.89
N LEU A 63 -13.35 -11.49 6.61
CA LEU A 63 -12.31 -10.90 5.77
C LEU A 63 -12.46 -9.38 5.61
N GLN A 64 -13.69 -8.87 5.48
CA GLN A 64 -13.96 -7.43 5.39
C GLN A 64 -13.52 -6.69 6.66
N TYR A 65 -13.93 -7.18 7.84
CA TYR A 65 -13.52 -6.55 9.10
C TYR A 65 -12.02 -6.68 9.37
N LEU A 66 -11.44 -7.85 9.11
CA LEU A 66 -10.00 -8.05 9.27
C LEU A 66 -9.22 -7.09 8.37
N GLU A 67 -9.62 -6.92 7.11
CA GLU A 67 -8.93 -5.99 6.21
C GLU A 67 -8.85 -4.56 6.78
N ASP A 68 -9.95 -4.01 7.25
CA ASP A 68 -10.00 -2.64 7.79
C ASP A 68 -9.02 -2.49 8.96
N TYR A 69 -9.04 -3.43 9.91
CA TYR A 69 -8.10 -3.43 11.05
C TYR A 69 -6.65 -3.67 10.63
N LEU A 70 -6.40 -4.43 9.56
CA LEU A 70 -5.05 -4.65 9.05
C LEU A 70 -4.50 -3.39 8.36
N ILE A 71 -5.33 -2.64 7.64
CA ILE A 71 -4.94 -1.35 7.05
C ILE A 71 -4.62 -0.36 8.18
N ASP A 72 -5.46 -0.30 9.21
CA ASP A 72 -5.24 0.57 10.36
C ASP A 72 -3.96 0.19 11.11
N LEU A 73 -3.75 -1.10 11.42
CA LEU A 73 -2.53 -1.56 12.07
C LEU A 73 -1.29 -1.27 11.22
N MET A 74 -1.31 -1.54 9.92
CA MET A 74 -0.22 -1.21 8.99
C MET A 74 0.07 0.30 9.03
N SER A 75 -0.98 1.12 8.99
CA SER A 75 -0.92 2.58 9.05
C SER A 75 -0.29 3.08 10.35
N LEU A 76 -0.72 2.55 11.49
CA LEU A 76 -0.20 2.87 12.81
C LEU A 76 1.28 2.49 12.94
N LEU A 77 1.66 1.27 12.53
CA LEU A 77 3.05 0.80 12.59
C LEU A 77 3.97 1.65 11.72
N TYR A 78 3.54 1.99 10.50
CA TYR A 78 4.28 2.91 9.63
C TYR A 78 4.47 4.27 10.32
N SER A 79 3.37 4.86 10.77
CA SER A 79 3.33 6.20 11.36
C SER A 79 4.19 6.29 12.62
N ALA A 80 4.15 5.27 13.47
CA ALA A 80 4.86 5.18 14.74
C ALA A 80 6.34 4.81 14.61
N GLY A 81 6.86 4.68 13.39
CA GLY A 81 8.30 4.49 13.18
C GLY A 81 8.77 3.05 13.13
N SER A 82 7.89 2.06 12.93
CA SER A 82 8.35 0.67 12.76
C SER A 82 9.31 0.54 11.57
N PRO A 83 10.29 -0.39 11.62
CA PRO A 83 11.12 -0.72 10.48
C PRO A 83 10.28 -1.06 9.23
N HIS A 84 10.81 -0.75 8.03
CA HIS A 84 10.07 -0.97 6.78
C HIS A 84 9.63 -2.42 6.59
N GLU A 85 10.51 -3.36 6.94
CA GLU A 85 10.22 -4.79 6.88
C GLU A 85 9.05 -5.23 7.77
N VAL A 86 8.76 -4.49 8.86
CA VAL A 86 7.69 -4.84 9.80
C VAL A 86 6.34 -4.41 9.24
N TRP A 87 6.13 -3.11 8.97
CA TRP A 87 4.82 -2.64 8.49
C TRP A 87 4.50 -3.15 7.08
N ARG A 88 5.50 -3.39 6.22
CA ARG A 88 5.29 -3.96 4.88
C ARG A 88 4.78 -5.41 4.91
N ARG A 89 5.09 -6.19 5.96
CA ARG A 89 4.45 -7.50 6.15
C ARG A 89 2.95 -7.38 6.37
N TRP A 90 2.52 -6.37 7.11
CA TRP A 90 1.10 -6.09 7.29
C TRP A 90 0.46 -5.61 5.99
N ALA A 91 1.16 -4.83 5.16
CA ALA A 91 0.70 -4.53 3.80
C ALA A 91 0.53 -5.80 2.93
N ALA A 92 1.42 -6.78 3.04
CA ALA A 92 1.26 -8.07 2.35
C ALA A 92 0.01 -8.84 2.85
N LEU A 93 -0.25 -8.85 4.17
CA LEU A 93 -1.47 -9.44 4.73
C LEU A 93 -2.75 -8.73 4.25
N VAL A 94 -2.75 -7.40 4.19
CA VAL A 94 -3.86 -6.61 3.61
C VAL A 94 -4.10 -7.04 2.16
N SER A 95 -3.03 -7.09 1.36
CA SER A 95 -3.10 -7.53 -0.03
C SER A 95 -3.73 -8.92 -0.17
N PHE A 96 -3.36 -9.86 0.70
CA PHE A 96 -3.88 -11.22 0.65
C PHE A 96 -5.37 -11.29 1.05
N GLY A 97 -5.76 -10.58 2.11
CA GLY A 97 -7.17 -10.48 2.51
C GLY A 97 -8.04 -9.90 1.39
N GLN A 98 -7.58 -8.82 0.75
CA GLN A 98 -8.24 -8.22 -0.41
C GLN A 98 -8.28 -9.15 -1.62
N GLY A 99 -7.21 -9.93 -1.85
CA GLY A 99 -7.16 -10.97 -2.88
C GLY A 99 -8.24 -12.04 -2.69
N LEU A 100 -8.43 -12.53 -1.46
CA LEU A 100 -9.51 -13.48 -1.11
C LEU A 100 -10.91 -12.89 -1.31
N LEU A 101 -11.06 -11.58 -1.16
CA LEU A 101 -12.30 -10.84 -1.44
C LEU A 101 -12.50 -10.51 -2.94
N ASN A 102 -11.59 -10.92 -3.82
CA ASN A 102 -11.54 -10.54 -5.25
C ASN A 102 -11.41 -9.02 -5.49
N LYS A 103 -10.87 -8.27 -4.52
CA LYS A 103 -10.56 -6.83 -4.65
C LYS A 103 -9.17 -6.64 -5.29
N HIS A 104 -8.97 -7.14 -6.51
CA HIS A 104 -7.64 -7.26 -7.13
C HIS A 104 -6.86 -5.95 -7.27
N TYR A 105 -7.54 -4.82 -7.57
CA TYR A 105 -6.89 -3.51 -7.70
C TYR A 105 -6.26 -3.05 -6.38
N SER A 106 -7.05 -3.05 -5.31
CA SER A 106 -6.57 -2.70 -3.98
C SER A 106 -5.47 -3.67 -3.54
N ALA A 107 -5.68 -4.97 -3.77
CA ALA A 107 -4.70 -6.00 -3.42
C ALA A 107 -3.33 -5.73 -4.08
N ALA A 108 -3.32 -5.29 -5.34
CA ALA A 108 -2.10 -4.93 -6.06
C ALA A 108 -1.39 -3.70 -5.48
N ILE A 109 -2.13 -2.67 -5.03
CA ILE A 109 -1.55 -1.49 -4.38
C ILE A 109 -0.76 -1.90 -3.13
N TYR A 110 -1.38 -2.67 -2.24
CA TYR A 110 -0.73 -3.12 -1.02
C TYR A 110 0.37 -4.16 -1.28
N ALA A 111 0.21 -5.02 -2.30
CA ALA A 111 1.29 -5.92 -2.73
C ALA A 111 2.51 -5.14 -3.23
N ALA A 112 2.33 -4.05 -3.98
CA ALA A 112 3.42 -3.22 -4.48
C ALA A 112 4.14 -2.51 -3.32
N LEU A 113 3.40 -2.00 -2.34
CA LEU A 113 3.97 -1.43 -1.11
C LEU A 113 4.74 -2.47 -0.29
N ALA A 114 4.25 -3.71 -0.27
CA ALA A 114 4.88 -4.81 0.41
C ALA A 114 6.07 -5.42 -0.34
N GLY A 115 6.24 -5.12 -1.63
CA GLY A 115 7.25 -5.78 -2.48
C GLY A 115 6.89 -7.21 -2.90
N GLU A 116 5.60 -7.57 -2.86
CA GLU A 116 5.06 -8.89 -3.23
C GLU A 116 4.93 -9.06 -4.76
N TRP A 117 6.02 -8.85 -5.50
CA TRP A 117 6.03 -8.84 -6.96
C TRP A 117 5.60 -10.19 -7.57
N THR A 118 5.95 -11.30 -6.92
CA THR A 118 5.48 -12.64 -7.31
C THR A 118 3.96 -12.74 -7.18
N ALA A 119 3.39 -12.26 -6.07
CA ALA A 119 1.93 -12.27 -5.88
C ALA A 119 1.22 -11.43 -6.94
N ILE A 120 1.75 -10.23 -7.24
CA ILE A 120 1.26 -9.38 -8.32
C ILE A 120 1.28 -10.14 -9.65
N SER A 121 2.38 -10.81 -9.98
CA SER A 121 2.52 -11.55 -11.26
C SER A 121 1.41 -12.59 -11.45
N LEU A 122 0.94 -13.21 -10.36
CA LEU A 122 -0.11 -14.23 -10.35
C LEU A 122 -1.54 -13.66 -10.39
N MET A 123 -1.73 -12.37 -10.12
CA MET A 123 -3.06 -11.73 -10.21
C MET A 123 -3.60 -11.78 -11.64
N PRO A 124 -4.92 -11.96 -11.83
CA PRO A 124 -5.51 -11.99 -13.15
C PRO A 124 -5.36 -10.65 -13.87
N THR A 125 -5.26 -10.69 -15.20
CA THR A 125 -5.46 -9.51 -16.04
C THR A 125 -6.96 -9.23 -16.13
N THR A 126 -7.38 -8.02 -15.80
CA THR A 126 -8.80 -7.61 -15.84
C THR A 126 -8.93 -6.23 -16.46
N THR A 127 -10.06 -5.96 -17.11
CA THR A 127 -10.42 -4.63 -17.58
C THR A 127 -10.79 -3.73 -16.40
N THR A 128 -10.37 -2.47 -16.49
CA THR A 128 -10.62 -1.41 -15.49
C THR A 128 -11.89 -0.64 -15.79
N GLU A 129 -12.96 -1.32 -16.22
CA GLU A 129 -14.25 -0.64 -16.45
C GLU A 129 -14.65 0.07 -15.14
N ASP A 130 -14.85 1.39 -15.21
CA ASP A 130 -15.21 2.30 -14.11
C ASP A 130 -14.12 2.57 -13.04
N ALA A 131 -12.85 2.25 -13.28
CA ALA A 131 -11.77 2.62 -12.36
C ALA A 131 -11.34 4.09 -12.50
N ASP A 132 -10.84 4.69 -11.41
CA ASP A 132 -10.21 6.00 -11.49
C ASP A 132 -8.86 5.95 -12.24
N LEU A 133 -8.42 7.10 -12.77
CA LEU A 133 -7.20 7.20 -13.58
C LEU A 133 -5.97 6.64 -12.85
N GLN A 134 -5.86 6.85 -11.53
CA GLN A 134 -4.71 6.40 -10.75
C GLN A 134 -4.65 4.87 -10.72
N THR A 135 -5.80 4.23 -10.49
CA THR A 135 -5.97 2.78 -10.52
C THR A 135 -5.64 2.24 -11.90
N GLU A 136 -6.15 2.85 -12.97
CA GLU A 136 -5.85 2.43 -14.34
C GLU A 136 -4.35 2.51 -14.66
N VAL A 137 -3.70 3.61 -14.27
CA VAL A 137 -2.25 3.80 -14.47
C VAL A 137 -1.45 2.76 -13.69
N ILE A 138 -1.77 2.54 -12.40
CA ILE A 138 -1.08 1.52 -11.58
C ILE A 138 -1.27 0.14 -12.19
N TRP A 139 -2.49 -0.22 -12.58
CA TRP A 139 -2.80 -1.51 -13.17
C TRP A 139 -2.07 -1.74 -14.51
N HIS A 140 -1.98 -0.70 -15.34
CA HIS A 140 -1.16 -0.71 -16.55
C HIS A 140 0.33 -0.92 -16.23
N LEU A 141 0.87 -0.15 -15.28
CA LEU A 141 2.28 -0.24 -14.87
C LEU A 141 2.66 -1.61 -14.29
N LEU A 142 1.71 -2.31 -13.67
CA LEU A 142 1.88 -3.68 -13.19
C LEU A 142 1.74 -4.76 -14.29
N GLY A 143 1.56 -4.35 -15.56
CA GLY A 143 1.38 -5.26 -16.68
C GLY A 143 0.04 -5.99 -16.68
N LYS A 144 -0.97 -5.46 -15.98
CA LYS A 144 -2.30 -6.08 -15.84
C LYS A 144 -3.36 -5.52 -16.79
N SER A 145 -3.04 -4.42 -17.46
CA SER A 145 -3.79 -3.86 -18.58
C SER A 145 -2.89 -3.64 -19.80
N PRO A 146 -3.32 -4.05 -21.02
CA PRO A 146 -2.53 -3.91 -22.23
C PRO A 146 -2.46 -2.47 -22.76
N SER A 147 -3.38 -1.59 -22.36
CA SER A 147 -3.50 -0.22 -22.87
C SER A 147 -3.07 0.81 -21.83
N VAL A 148 -2.37 1.84 -22.30
CA VAL A 148 -2.13 3.06 -21.51
C VAL A 148 -3.47 3.78 -21.38
N PRO A 149 -3.85 4.27 -20.18
CA PRO A 149 -5.07 5.05 -20.01
C PRO A 149 -5.09 6.28 -20.93
N GLU A 150 -6.25 6.57 -21.52
CA GLU A 150 -6.49 7.77 -22.31
C GLU A 150 -7.44 8.69 -21.54
N VAL A 151 -7.09 9.98 -21.43
CA VAL A 151 -7.95 10.98 -20.80
C VAL A 151 -8.21 12.08 -21.82
N GLU A 152 -9.49 12.38 -22.05
CA GLU A 152 -9.93 13.39 -23.03
C GLU A 152 -9.53 14.82 -22.62
N ASP A 153 -9.42 15.08 -21.31
CA ASP A 153 -9.13 16.40 -20.76
C ASP A 153 -7.72 16.45 -20.14
N GLN A 154 -6.75 16.97 -20.90
CA GLN A 154 -5.34 17.04 -20.50
C GLN A 154 -5.02 18.28 -19.64
N ASP A 155 -6.02 19.05 -19.22
CA ASP A 155 -5.79 20.31 -18.50
C ASP A 155 -5.50 20.12 -17.01
N ASP A 156 -5.91 18.99 -16.41
CA ASP A 156 -5.58 18.66 -15.02
C ASP A 156 -4.08 18.32 -14.82
N PRO A 157 -3.33 19.10 -14.00
CA PRO A 157 -1.94 18.79 -13.66
C PRO A 157 -1.74 17.41 -13.01
N GLU A 158 -2.68 16.93 -12.19
CA GLU A 158 -2.54 15.64 -11.53
C GLU A 158 -2.67 14.49 -12.54
N ALA A 159 -3.74 14.49 -13.35
CA ALA A 159 -3.94 13.51 -14.42
C ALA A 159 -2.74 13.42 -15.37
N ARG A 160 -2.17 14.57 -15.77
CA ARG A 160 -0.96 14.60 -16.61
C ARG A 160 0.25 13.94 -15.94
N ALA A 161 0.38 14.05 -14.62
CA ALA A 161 1.47 13.43 -13.90
C ALA A 161 1.30 11.90 -13.85
N TRP A 162 0.08 11.41 -13.61
CA TRP A 162 -0.26 9.99 -13.69
C TRP A 162 0.02 9.39 -15.07
N LEU A 163 -0.49 10.03 -16.13
CA LEU A 163 -0.22 9.60 -17.51
C LEU A 163 1.28 9.64 -17.88
N ARG A 164 2.04 10.57 -17.29
CA ARG A 164 3.50 10.60 -17.45
C ARG A 164 4.18 9.41 -16.76
N LEU A 165 3.70 8.94 -15.61
CA LEU A 165 4.22 7.71 -14.99
C LEU A 165 4.02 6.50 -15.90
N ALA A 166 2.81 6.33 -16.44
CA ALA A 166 2.46 5.23 -17.34
C ALA A 166 3.43 5.09 -18.53
N ARG A 167 3.98 6.21 -19.00
CA ARG A 167 4.94 6.24 -20.13
C ARG A 167 6.40 6.17 -19.68
N SER A 168 6.77 6.91 -18.63
CA SER A 168 8.18 7.09 -18.24
C SER A 168 8.78 5.88 -17.52
N ILE A 169 8.00 5.18 -16.69
CA ILE A 169 8.50 4.03 -15.94
C ILE A 169 8.89 2.87 -16.88
N PRO A 170 8.05 2.42 -17.83
CA PRO A 170 8.44 1.35 -18.76
C PRO A 170 9.64 1.72 -19.66
N GLN A 171 9.83 3.02 -19.92
CA GLN A 171 10.94 3.52 -20.73
C GLN A 171 12.23 3.78 -19.92
N ALA A 172 12.21 3.53 -18.62
CA ALA A 172 13.28 3.90 -17.69
C ALA A 172 13.69 5.39 -17.79
N ASP A 173 12.76 6.29 -18.13
CA ASP A 173 12.99 7.73 -18.13
C ASP A 173 12.86 8.28 -16.70
N HIS A 174 13.89 8.03 -15.89
CA HIS A 174 13.92 8.40 -14.47
C HIS A 174 13.73 9.90 -14.23
N LYS A 175 14.09 10.75 -15.20
CA LYS A 175 13.89 12.21 -15.08
C LYS A 175 12.40 12.56 -15.15
N GLN A 176 11.67 11.95 -16.08
CA GLN A 176 10.22 12.17 -16.20
C GLN A 176 9.45 11.47 -15.08
N THR A 177 9.90 10.30 -14.64
CA THR A 177 9.34 9.62 -13.46
C THR A 177 9.47 10.48 -12.21
N GLU A 178 10.65 11.03 -11.93
CA GLU A 178 10.86 11.93 -10.79
C GLU A 178 9.97 13.18 -10.86
N ALA A 179 9.86 13.79 -12.05
CA ALA A 179 9.02 14.96 -12.26
C ALA A 179 7.54 14.67 -12.01
N ALA A 180 7.05 13.50 -12.44
CA ALA A 180 5.68 13.05 -12.21
C ALA A 180 5.41 12.74 -10.74
N LEU A 181 6.27 11.97 -10.07
CA LEU A 181 6.18 11.68 -8.63
C LEU A 181 6.19 12.97 -7.79
N LYS A 182 7.03 13.94 -8.17
CA LYS A 182 7.05 15.26 -7.54
C LYS A 182 5.71 15.99 -7.70
N ALA A 183 5.12 15.97 -8.89
CA ALA A 183 3.83 16.61 -9.14
C ALA A 183 2.69 15.95 -8.36
N ILE A 184 2.61 14.61 -8.37
CA ILE A 184 1.59 13.84 -7.63
C ILE A 184 1.71 14.10 -6.13
N SER A 185 2.91 13.96 -5.56
CA SER A 185 3.09 14.22 -4.12
C SER A 185 2.71 15.65 -3.74
N ARG A 186 3.04 16.64 -4.59
CA ARG A 186 2.69 18.04 -4.32
C ARG A 186 1.18 18.26 -4.34
N PHE A 187 0.49 17.73 -5.35
CA PHE A 187 -0.96 17.82 -5.44
C PHE A 187 -1.63 17.26 -4.18
N TRP A 188 -1.29 16.03 -3.79
CA TRP A 188 -1.91 15.40 -2.62
C TRP A 188 -1.52 16.06 -1.29
N MET A 189 -0.30 16.57 -1.15
CA MET A 189 0.05 17.38 0.02
C MET A 189 -0.74 18.69 0.09
N GLU A 190 -1.04 19.32 -1.06
CA GLU A 190 -1.87 20.53 -1.13
C GLU A 190 -3.35 20.21 -0.80
N GLU A 191 -3.90 19.12 -1.35
CA GLU A 191 -5.28 18.66 -1.08
C GLU A 191 -5.51 18.25 0.38
N LEU A 192 -4.54 17.56 0.99
CA LEU A 192 -4.60 17.15 2.38
C LEU A 192 -4.26 18.29 3.36
N GLY A 193 -3.66 19.39 2.90
CA GLY A 193 -3.33 20.54 3.73
C GLY A 193 -2.38 20.18 4.88
N ASP A 194 -2.73 20.52 6.12
CA ASP A 194 -1.86 20.22 7.26
C ASP A 194 -1.96 18.76 7.73
N THR A 195 -2.91 17.95 7.23
CA THR A 195 -3.13 16.59 7.76
C THR A 195 -2.22 15.55 7.13
N TRP A 196 -1.59 15.81 5.97
CA TRP A 196 -0.78 14.79 5.29
C TRP A 196 0.42 14.29 6.12
N ASP A 197 0.86 15.08 7.08
CA ASP A 197 2.02 14.78 7.92
C ASP A 197 1.70 14.49 9.40
N HIS A 198 0.42 14.55 9.76
CA HIS A 198 -0.13 14.18 11.06
C HIS A 198 -0.71 12.77 11.03
N TYR A 199 -0.87 12.16 12.21
CA TYR A 199 -1.59 10.90 12.37
C TYR A 199 -2.99 11.20 12.90
N GLU A 200 -4.00 10.64 12.23
CA GLU A 200 -5.40 10.72 12.63
C GLU A 200 -5.94 9.31 12.80
N VAL A 201 -6.56 9.04 13.96
CA VAL A 201 -7.00 7.70 14.37
C VAL A 201 -7.96 7.06 13.36
N ASP A 202 -8.88 7.86 12.79
CA ASP A 202 -9.92 7.37 11.89
C ASP A 202 -9.60 7.61 10.41
N ALA A 203 -8.44 8.18 10.08
CA ALA A 203 -8.03 8.46 8.70
C ALA A 203 -6.86 7.55 8.29
N TYR A 204 -7.18 6.29 8.01
CA TYR A 204 -6.22 5.31 7.52
C TYR A 204 -6.44 4.97 6.03
N PRO A 205 -5.37 4.66 5.28
CA PRO A 205 -3.98 4.71 5.72
C PRO A 205 -3.44 6.14 5.87
N ALA A 206 -2.48 6.34 6.78
CA ALA A 206 -1.82 7.62 7.06
C ALA A 206 -0.87 8.10 5.94
N PHE A 207 -1.06 7.58 4.73
CA PHE A 207 -0.35 7.96 3.51
C PHE A 207 -1.24 7.64 2.31
N HIS A 208 -1.05 8.37 1.22
CA HIS A 208 -1.81 8.16 0.00
C HIS A 208 -1.33 6.88 -0.72
N ALA A 209 -2.01 5.76 -0.50
CA ALA A 209 -1.57 4.43 -0.93
C ALA A 209 -1.30 4.31 -2.45
N PRO A 210 -2.15 4.80 -3.36
CA PRO A 210 -1.87 4.75 -4.80
C PRO A 210 -0.54 5.44 -5.20
N ALA A 211 -0.36 6.70 -4.79
CA ALA A 211 0.88 7.47 -5.04
C ALA A 211 2.13 6.76 -4.50
N CYS A 212 2.03 6.18 -3.30
CA CYS A 212 3.13 5.40 -2.71
C CYS A 212 3.37 4.09 -3.47
N ALA A 213 2.33 3.37 -3.91
CA ALA A 213 2.47 2.17 -4.72
C ALA A 213 3.13 2.49 -6.08
N ALA A 214 2.76 3.59 -6.72
CA ALA A 214 3.40 4.06 -7.95
C ALA A 214 4.90 4.34 -7.76
N ALA A 215 5.29 4.91 -6.63
CA ALA A 215 6.69 5.09 -6.26
C ALA A 215 7.42 3.74 -6.02
N ALA A 216 6.74 2.76 -5.39
CA ALA A 216 7.27 1.42 -5.23
C ALA A 216 7.51 0.72 -6.58
N ILE A 217 6.56 0.84 -7.51
CA ILE A 217 6.68 0.30 -8.87
C ILE A 217 7.85 0.98 -9.60
N ALA A 218 7.94 2.31 -9.56
CA ALA A 218 9.07 3.02 -10.16
C ALA A 218 10.42 2.48 -9.63
N ARG A 219 10.55 2.33 -8.30
CA ARG A 219 11.75 1.78 -7.66
C ARG A 219 12.04 0.34 -8.10
N HIS A 220 11.02 -0.51 -8.19
CA HIS A 220 11.16 -1.88 -8.72
C HIS A 220 11.74 -1.88 -10.14
N HIS A 221 11.37 -0.89 -10.96
CA HIS A 221 11.91 -0.64 -12.29
C HIS A 221 13.24 0.15 -12.30
N GLY A 222 13.96 0.20 -11.18
CA GLY A 222 15.31 0.76 -11.08
C GLY A 222 15.38 2.26 -10.83
N TYR A 223 14.24 2.96 -10.69
CA TYR A 223 14.25 4.36 -10.32
C TYR A 223 14.86 4.56 -8.92
N THR A 224 15.81 5.49 -8.82
CA THR A 224 16.37 5.97 -7.56
C THR A 224 16.20 7.49 -7.49
N PRO A 225 15.57 8.03 -6.43
CA PRO A 225 15.43 9.48 -6.23
C PRO A 225 16.77 10.21 -6.28
N MET A 226 16.82 11.34 -7.00
CA MET A 226 18.01 12.20 -7.09
C MET A 226 17.72 13.64 -6.66
N LYS A 227 16.57 14.20 -7.05
CA LYS A 227 16.20 15.60 -6.82
C LYS A 227 14.78 15.77 -6.30
N LEU A 228 14.19 14.71 -5.72
CA LEU A 228 12.94 14.83 -4.98
C LEU A 228 13.12 15.77 -3.78
N PRO A 229 12.27 16.80 -3.61
CA PRO A 229 12.27 17.62 -2.41
C PRO A 229 12.05 16.77 -1.15
N PRO A 230 12.60 17.16 0.02
CA PRO A 230 12.46 16.39 1.26
C PRO A 230 11.00 16.08 1.65
N ALA A 231 10.08 17.03 1.48
CA ALA A 231 8.66 16.82 1.76
C ALA A 231 8.03 15.76 0.82
N SER A 232 8.27 15.88 -0.48
CA SER A 232 7.84 14.87 -1.47
C SER A 232 8.43 13.49 -1.20
N TYR A 233 9.71 13.44 -0.77
CA TYR A 233 10.34 12.18 -0.38
C TYR A 233 9.65 11.58 0.85
N ARG A 234 9.40 12.37 1.91
CA ARG A 234 8.68 11.93 3.12
C ARG A 234 7.25 11.48 2.81
N PHE A 235 6.57 12.13 1.88
CA PHE A 235 5.24 11.75 1.43
C PHE A 235 5.22 10.39 0.70
N LEU A 236 6.17 10.18 -0.22
CA LEU A 236 6.29 8.97 -1.03
C LEU A 236 7.14 7.86 -0.37
N GLU A 237 7.61 8.11 0.84
CA GLU A 237 8.52 7.26 1.62
C GLU A 237 8.03 5.81 1.70
N PRO A 238 6.73 5.50 1.93
CA PRO A 238 6.26 4.12 1.98
C PRO A 238 6.62 3.30 0.73
N GLY A 239 6.64 3.94 -0.45
CA GLY A 239 7.02 3.30 -1.71
C GLY A 239 8.51 3.37 -2.05
N LEU A 240 9.17 4.45 -1.64
CA LEU A 240 10.58 4.70 -1.94
C LEU A 240 11.56 3.98 -1.00
N ALA A 241 11.10 3.55 0.19
CA ALA A 241 11.99 2.90 1.14
C ALA A 241 12.66 1.65 0.53
N ALA A 242 13.98 1.58 0.68
CA ALA A 242 14.78 0.46 0.20
C ALA A 242 14.59 -0.78 1.08
N GLY A 243 14.87 -1.96 0.51
CA GLY A 243 14.71 -3.24 1.17
C GLY A 243 13.26 -3.74 1.09
N ASP A 244 13.03 -4.69 0.18
CA ASP A 244 11.78 -5.43 0.15
C ASP A 244 11.82 -6.47 1.29
N PRO A 245 10.75 -6.63 2.08
CA PRO A 245 10.68 -7.70 3.06
C PRO A 245 10.79 -9.07 2.36
N ARG A 246 11.10 -10.11 3.13
CA ARG A 246 10.95 -11.48 2.60
C ARG A 246 9.48 -11.68 2.22
N PRO A 247 9.19 -12.15 1.00
CA PRO A 247 7.82 -12.30 0.56
C PRO A 247 7.10 -13.34 1.42
N LEU A 248 5.84 -13.04 1.77
CA LEU A 248 4.96 -13.96 2.48
C LEU A 248 4.59 -15.16 1.60
N ILE A 249 4.51 -14.95 0.27
CA ILE A 249 4.38 -16.02 -0.72
C ILE A 249 5.77 -16.31 -1.31
N PRO A 250 6.38 -17.48 -1.03
CA PRO A 250 7.65 -17.84 -1.63
C PRO A 250 7.58 -17.80 -3.17
N SER A 251 8.56 -17.15 -3.79
CA SER A 251 8.89 -17.39 -5.20
C SER A 251 9.48 -18.81 -5.32
N GLU A 252 8.98 -19.60 -6.25
CA GLU A 252 9.54 -20.93 -6.57
C GLU A 252 11.05 -20.89 -6.86
#